data_AF-A0A8T1TU38-F1
#
_entry.id   AF-A0A8T1TU38-F1
#
_cell.length_a   1.000
_cell.length_b   1.000
_cell.length_c   1.000
_cell.angle_alpha   90.00
_cell.angle_beta   90.00
_cell.angle_gamma   90.00
#
_symmetry.space_group_name_H-M   'P 1'
#
loop_
_entity.id
_entity.type
_entity.pdbx_description
1 polymer ?
#
loop_
_entity_poly.entity_id
_entity_poly.type
_entity_poly.pdbx_seq_one_letter_code
_entity_poly.pdbx_strand_id
1 'polypeptide(L)'
;MHRTPLMMAAYRGHKDAVQLLLDSGASLVRTDKMDQTPLEVALSNSKIDVATLLVYSEPRYRRRRESTSALPEPQVKRQRTANISP
;
A
#
# COMPACT_ATOMS: atom_id res chain seq x y z
N MET A 1 -0.14 -19.36 10.06
CA MET A 1 0.94 -18.34 10.14
C MET A 1 0.90 -17.61 8.81
N HIS A 2 0.44 -16.35 8.75
CA HIS A 2 0.20 -15.66 7.47
C HIS A 2 1.20 -14.52 7.23
N ARG A 3 2.46 -14.75 7.61
CA ARG A 3 3.57 -13.87 7.27
C ARG A 3 3.85 -13.98 5.79
N THR A 4 3.80 -12.85 5.09
CA THR A 4 4.25 -12.77 3.71
C THR A 4 5.78 -12.85 3.66
N PRO A 5 6.37 -13.29 2.54
CA PRO A 5 7.82 -13.25 2.36
C PRO A 5 8.40 -11.85 2.64
N LEU A 6 7.63 -10.81 2.29
CA LEU A 6 7.99 -9.42 2.52
C LEU A 6 8.09 -9.07 4.01
N MET A 7 7.16 -9.55 4.84
CA MET A 7 7.25 -9.38 6.30
C MET A 7 8.48 -10.06 6.90
N MET A 8 8.84 -11.25 6.39
CA MET A 8 10.04 -11.93 6.88
C MET A 8 11.32 -11.19 6.49
N ALA A 9 11.38 -10.65 5.27
CA ALA A 9 12.49 -9.82 4.83
C ALA A 9 12.56 -8.50 5.64
N ALA A 10 11.41 -7.89 5.93
CA ALA A 10 11.30 -6.69 6.76
C ALA A 10 11.71 -6.91 8.21
N TYR A 11 11.29 -8.03 8.80
CA TYR A 11 11.68 -8.45 10.14
C TYR A 11 13.21 -8.62 10.25
N ARG A 12 13.82 -9.26 9.26
CA ARG A 12 15.28 -9.49 9.23
C ARG A 12 16.08 -8.25 8.84
N GLY A 13 15.46 -7.24 8.24
CA GLY A 13 16.16 -6.08 7.69
C GLY A 13 16.87 -6.36 6.36
N HIS A 14 16.47 -7.38 5.62
CA HIS A 14 17.09 -7.77 4.36
C HIS A 14 16.63 -6.86 3.22
N LYS A 15 17.34 -5.75 3.05
CA LYS A 15 17.06 -4.72 2.04
C LYS A 15 16.93 -5.29 0.62
N ASP A 16 17.88 -6.12 0.20
CA ASP A 16 17.91 -6.68 -1.16
C ASP A 16 16.73 -7.64 -1.42
N ALA A 17 16.37 -8.44 -0.41
CA ALA A 17 15.22 -9.32 -0.49
C ALA A 17 13.90 -8.52 -0.54
N VAL A 18 13.81 -7.42 0.20
CA VAL A 18 12.66 -6.50 0.13
C VAL A 18 12.55 -5.91 -1.27
N GLN A 19 13.66 -5.43 -1.85
CA GLN A 19 13.70 -4.88 -3.20
C GLN A 19 13.17 -5.89 -4.24
N LEU A 20 13.70 -7.12 -4.23
CA LEU A 20 13.27 -8.18 -5.15
C LEU A 20 11.78 -8.52 -5.00
N LEU A 21 11.28 -8.54 -3.76
CA LEU A 21 9.87 -8.82 -3.49
C LEU A 21 8.97 -7.66 -3.96
N LEU A 22 9.40 -6.42 -3.79
CA LEU A 22 8.70 -5.24 -4.32
C LEU A 22 8.64 -5.27 -5.85
N ASP A 23 9.75 -5.60 -6.51
CA ASP A 23 9.84 -5.74 -7.96
C ASP A 23 8.93 -6.87 -8.49
N SER A 24 8.75 -7.93 -7.70
CA SER A 24 7.82 -9.02 -8.01
C SER A 24 6.32 -8.66 -7.82
N GLY A 25 6.01 -7.46 -7.34
CA GLY A 25 4.64 -7.03 -7.07
C GLY A 25 4.08 -7.54 -5.75
N ALA A 26 4.93 -7.76 -4.75
CA ALA A 26 4.49 -8.20 -3.43
C ALA A 26 3.45 -7.24 -2.81
N SER A 27 2.44 -7.80 -2.17
CA SER A 27 1.39 -7.02 -1.52
C SER A 27 1.90 -6.36 -0.24
N LEU A 28 1.96 -5.02 -0.26
CA LEU A 28 2.34 -4.19 0.89
C LEU A 28 1.22 -4.03 1.93
N VAL A 29 -0.02 -4.31 1.53
CA VAL A 29 -1.23 -4.05 2.33
C VAL A 29 -1.64 -5.22 3.21
N ARG A 30 -1.05 -6.40 2.98
CA ARG A 30 -1.42 -7.62 3.70
C ARG A 30 -0.89 -7.56 5.13
N THR A 31 -1.72 -7.96 6.10
CA THR A 31 -1.37 -7.98 7.52
C THR A 31 -1.11 -9.41 8.02
N ASP A 32 -0.26 -9.55 9.05
CA ASP A 32 -0.07 -10.82 9.78
C ASP A 32 -1.20 -10.98 10.83
N LYS A 33 -1.17 -12.07 11.60
CA LYS A 33 -2.09 -12.35 12.72
C LYS A 33 -2.18 -11.26 13.81
N MET A 34 -1.20 -10.35 13.83
CA MET A 34 -1.14 -9.22 14.77
C MET A 34 -1.68 -7.93 14.14
N ASP A 35 -2.36 -8.04 12.99
CA ASP A 35 -2.78 -6.92 12.15
C ASP A 35 -1.65 -5.98 11.71
N GLN A 36 -0.41 -6.49 11.76
CA GLN A 36 0.77 -5.72 11.38
C GLN A 36 1.04 -5.82 9.88
N THR A 37 1.21 -4.68 9.23
CA THR A 37 1.72 -4.53 7.86
C THR A 37 3.23 -4.78 7.80
N PRO A 38 3.81 -5.05 6.61
CA PRO A 38 5.26 -5.20 6.45
C PRO A 38 6.03 -3.95 6.93
N LEU A 39 5.44 -2.77 6.79
CA LEU A 39 6.00 -1.52 7.28
C LEU A 39 6.03 -1.47 8.82
N GLU A 40 4.93 -1.82 9.49
CA GLU A 40 4.88 -1.87 10.95
C GLU A 40 5.84 -2.92 11.52
N VAL A 41 6.01 -4.05 10.84
CA VAL A 41 7.03 -5.06 11.19
C VAL A 41 8.44 -4.47 11.08
N ALA A 42 8.75 -3.74 10.00
CA ALA A 42 10.05 -3.08 9.84
C ALA A 42 10.31 -2.04 10.95
N LEU A 43 9.31 -1.20 11.25
CA LEU A 43 9.40 -0.17 12.29
C LEU A 43 9.55 -0.78 13.69
N SER A 44 8.77 -1.82 13.99
CA SER A 44 8.84 -2.53 15.29
C SER A 44 10.18 -3.20 15.53
N ASN A 45 10.91 -3.54 14.47
CA ASN A 45 12.25 -4.14 14.54
C ASN A 45 13.38 -3.13 14.28
N SER A 46 13.06 -1.83 14.31
CA SER A 46 13.98 -0.72 14.08
C SER A 46 14.76 -0.82 12.76
N LYS A 47 14.15 -1.42 11.72
CA LYS A 47 14.74 -1.58 10.40
C LYS A 47 14.40 -0.36 9.54
N ILE A 48 15.03 0.77 9.87
CA ILE A 48 14.75 2.06 9.21
C ILE A 48 14.99 1.98 7.71
N ASP A 49 16.10 1.39 7.24
CA ASP A 49 16.40 1.28 5.81
C ASP A 49 15.31 0.56 5.02
N VAL A 50 14.77 -0.51 5.60
CA VAL A 50 13.67 -1.27 5.00
C VAL A 50 12.36 -0.50 5.10
N ALA A 51 12.07 0.12 6.24
CA ALA A 51 10.88 0.95 6.40
C ALA A 51 10.88 2.11 5.38
N THR A 52 12.03 2.73 5.14
CA THR A 52 12.22 3.76 4.13
C THR A 52 11.95 3.20 2.74
N LEU A 53 12.52 2.05 2.35
CA LEU A 53 12.21 1.42 1.07
C LEU A 53 10.71 1.12 0.90
N LEU A 54 10.07 0.57 1.93
CA LEU A 54 8.65 0.25 1.91
C LEU A 54 7.81 1.52 1.71
N VAL A 55 8.10 2.61 2.44
CA VAL A 55 7.44 3.91 2.29
C VAL A 55 7.61 4.49 0.89
N TYR A 56 8.80 4.39 0.29
CA TYR A 56 9.03 4.85 -1.08
C TYR A 56 8.34 3.97 -2.13
N SER A 57 8.17 2.68 -1.85
CA SER A 57 7.50 1.72 -2.73
C SER A 57 5.96 1.76 -2.65
N GLU A 58 5.41 2.32 -1.57
CA GLU A 58 3.97 2.44 -1.38
C GLU A 58 3.32 3.17 -2.57
N PRO A 59 2.24 2.64 -3.17
CA PRO A 59 1.53 3.29 -4.27
C PRO A 59 0.96 4.66 -3.88
N ARG A 60 0.81 4.92 -2.57
CA ARG A 60 0.48 6.26 -2.04
C ARG A 60 1.55 7.31 -2.37
N TYR A 61 2.83 6.92 -2.44
CA TYR A 61 3.93 7.80 -2.88
C TYR A 61 4.11 7.76 -4.41
N ARG A 62 3.86 6.61 -5.05
CA ARG A 62 3.90 6.48 -6.53
C ARG A 62 2.90 7.42 -7.24
N ARG A 63 1.77 7.76 -6.60
CA ARG A 63 0.67 8.53 -7.21
C ARG A 63 0.84 10.06 -7.27
N ARG A 64 2.02 10.63 -6.96
CA ARG A 64 2.22 12.10 -7.07
C ARG A 64 2.92 12.54 -8.37
N ARG A 65 3.40 11.61 -9.21
CA ARG A 65 4.03 11.95 -10.50
C ARG A 65 3.28 11.48 -11.75
N GLU A 66 2.14 10.82 -11.59
CA GLU A 66 1.20 10.58 -12.67
C GLU A 66 -0.02 11.48 -12.45
N SER A 67 0.02 12.61 -13.13
CA SER A 67 -0.98 13.67 -13.20
C SER A 67 -2.41 13.13 -13.29
N THR A 68 -3.37 13.82 -12.64
CA THR A 68 -4.69 14.12 -13.23
C THR A 68 -5.26 13.09 -14.22
N SER A 69 -5.64 11.87 -13.81
CA SER A 69 -6.31 10.94 -14.74
C SER A 69 -7.12 9.77 -14.14
N ALA A 70 -7.36 9.71 -12.83
CA ALA A 70 -8.25 8.67 -12.30
C ALA A 70 -8.72 8.98 -10.87
N LEU A 71 -9.65 9.92 -10.72
CA LEU A 71 -10.61 9.81 -9.63
C LEU A 71 -11.67 8.82 -10.13
N PRO A 72 -11.93 7.69 -9.43
CA PRO A 72 -13.20 7.03 -9.61
C PRO A 72 -14.24 8.02 -9.08
N GLU A 73 -15.02 8.61 -9.99
CA GLU A 73 -16.20 9.38 -9.61
C GLU A 73 -17.01 8.53 -8.62
N PRO A 74 -17.35 9.04 -7.43
CA PRO A 74 -18.34 8.38 -6.60
C PRO A 74 -19.62 8.33 -7.42
N GLN A 75 -20.07 7.12 -7.77
CA GLN A 75 -21.38 6.89 -8.36
C GLN A 75 -22.45 7.31 -7.36
N VAL A 76 -22.75 8.60 -7.30
CA VAL A 76 -23.99 9.11 -6.73
C VAL A 76 -25.06 8.74 -7.74
N LYS A 77 -25.73 7.64 -7.41
CA LYS A 77 -26.90 7.09 -8.10
C LYS A 77 -27.78 8.22 -8.63
N ARG A 78 -27.89 8.29 -9.96
CA ARG A 78 -28.98 8.98 -10.64
C ARG A 78 -30.30 8.34 -10.21
N GLN A 79 -30.99 8.97 -9.28
CA GLN A 79 -32.45 8.98 -9.21
C GLN A 79 -32.82 10.42 -9.62
N ARG A 80 -33.16 10.68 -10.90
CA ARG A 80 -34.54 10.63 -11.41
C ARG A 80 -35.50 10.96 -10.27
N THR A 81 -36.07 12.15 -10.20
CA THR A 81 -37.09 12.61 -11.15
C THR A 81 -37.26 14.14 -11.14
N ALA A 82 -37.72 14.62 -12.29
CA ALA A 82 -38.13 15.99 -12.60
C ALA A 82 -38.90 16.72 -11.49
N ASN A 83 -38.57 17.99 -11.26
CA ASN A 83 -39.58 19.03 -11.09
C ASN A 83 -38.98 20.46 -11.18
N ILE A 84 -38.86 20.96 -12.41
CA ILE A 84 -38.88 22.39 -12.75
C ILE A 84 -39.61 22.38 -14.11
N SER A 85 -40.77 23.00 -14.31
CA SER A 85 -41.13 24.42 -14.17
C SER A 85 -42.67 24.57 -14.29
N PRO A 86 -43.26 25.79 -14.29
CA PRO A 86 -42.85 27.08 -13.74
C PRO A 86 -43.70 27.52 -12.53
#